data_AF-A0A7X6ZG30-F1
#
_entry.id   AF-A0A7X6ZG30-F1
#
_cell.length_a   1.000
_cell.length_b   1.000
_cell.length_c   1.000
_cell.angle_alpha   90.00
_cell.angle_beta   90.00
_cell.angle_gamma   90.00
#
_symmetry.space_group_name_H-M   'P 1'
#
loop_
_entity.id
_entity.type
_entity.pdbx_description
1 polymer ?
#
loop_
_entity_poly.entity_id
_entity_poly.type
_entity_poly.pdbx_seq_one_letter_code
_entity_poly.pdbx_strand_id
1 'polypeptide(L)'
;MKKIGCCIREWKLGLALTIMLIGLVSAVQAADPVVSNVSATQRAGTKLVDITYDVTDPDSSSLSVSVQVSTNNGVTYDLPASSFSGSGYGNAVTPGTGKQIVWDAGADWDGQYSDKIWFKVTAVDTVTSDYLVIDVSGGSSASSYSVSTLNSVPVGGWTEEYKTDKIVLRRIPAGTFIMGSPTGELGRDAAETQHQVTLS
;
A
#
# COMPACT_ATOMS: atom_id res chain seq x y z
N MET A 1 84.71 -39.08 5.15
CA MET A 1 84.16 -39.45 6.48
C MET A 1 82.64 -39.29 6.46
N LYS A 2 81.97 -40.17 7.20
CA LYS A 2 80.53 -40.50 7.33
C LYS A 2 79.50 -39.37 7.11
N LYS A 3 78.44 -39.68 6.34
CA LYS A 3 77.15 -38.97 6.25
C LYS A 3 76.39 -38.99 7.58
N ILE A 4 75.82 -37.86 8.01
CA ILE A 4 74.71 -37.75 8.99
C ILE A 4 73.85 -36.55 8.54
N GLY A 5 72.54 -36.74 8.43
CA GLY A 5 71.63 -35.82 7.73
C GLY A 5 70.93 -34.78 8.62
N CYS A 6 70.20 -33.87 7.97
CA CYS A 6 68.96 -33.29 8.49
C CYS A 6 68.11 -32.79 7.31
N CYS A 7 66.82 -33.09 7.39
CA CYS A 7 65.77 -32.84 6.40
C CYS A 7 65.07 -31.52 6.78
N ILE A 8 64.76 -30.63 5.82
CA ILE A 8 63.61 -29.72 5.93
C ILE A 8 63.11 -29.39 4.52
N ARG A 9 61.79 -29.57 4.37
CA ARG A 9 60.99 -29.64 3.16
C ARG A 9 60.79 -28.27 2.51
N GLU A 10 60.76 -28.26 1.18
CA GLU A 10 60.20 -27.17 0.38
C GLU A 10 58.68 -27.11 0.56
N TRP A 11 58.16 -25.97 1.03
CA TRP A 11 56.74 -25.62 0.92
C TRP A 11 56.61 -24.53 -0.14
N LYS A 12 55.99 -24.87 -1.27
CA LYS A 12 55.58 -23.89 -2.27
C LYS A 12 54.53 -22.99 -1.63
N LEU A 13 54.83 -21.70 -1.49
CA LEU A 13 53.84 -20.67 -1.17
C LEU A 13 52.80 -20.63 -2.30
N GLY A 14 51.63 -21.21 -2.06
CA GLY A 14 50.43 -20.95 -2.85
C GLY A 14 49.63 -19.84 -2.18
N LEU A 15 49.74 -18.62 -2.70
CA LEU A 15 48.92 -17.49 -2.28
C LEU A 15 47.48 -17.71 -2.81
N ALA A 16 46.61 -18.30 -2.00
CA ALA A 16 45.18 -18.39 -2.33
C ALA A 16 44.53 -17.02 -2.06
N LEU A 17 44.32 -16.24 -3.13
CA LEU A 17 43.56 -15.00 -3.10
C LEU A 17 42.06 -15.35 -3.07
N THR A 18 41.50 -15.48 -1.88
CA THR A 18 40.05 -15.62 -1.69
C THR A 18 39.39 -14.26 -1.93
N ILE A 19 38.85 -14.03 -3.13
CA ILE A 19 38.01 -12.88 -3.42
C ILE A 19 36.71 -13.07 -2.62
N MET A 20 36.62 -12.41 -1.46
CA MET A 20 35.37 -12.24 -0.73
C MET A 20 34.49 -11.33 -1.58
N LEU A 21 33.57 -11.93 -2.34
CA LEU A 21 32.53 -11.23 -3.06
C LEU A 21 31.61 -10.57 -2.01
N ILE A 22 31.89 -9.31 -1.67
CA ILE A 22 30.93 -8.48 -0.93
C ILE A 22 29.77 -8.25 -1.88
N GLY A 23 28.70 -9.02 -1.71
CA GLY A 23 27.44 -8.78 -2.39
C GLY A 23 26.97 -7.38 -2.05
N LEU A 24 27.04 -6.47 -3.02
CA LEU A 24 26.34 -5.19 -2.97
C LEU A 24 24.85 -5.52 -2.93
N VAL A 25 24.27 -5.50 -1.73
CA VAL A 25 22.81 -5.49 -1.58
C VAL A 25 22.38 -4.07 -1.92
N SER A 26 22.05 -3.83 -3.19
CA SER A 26 21.34 -2.61 -3.56
C SER A 26 19.99 -2.64 -2.86
N ALA A 27 19.80 -1.74 -1.90
CA ALA A 27 18.46 -1.46 -1.40
C ALA A 27 17.66 -0.88 -2.56
N VAL A 28 16.71 -1.65 -3.10
CA VAL A 28 15.70 -1.11 -4.00
C VAL A 28 14.84 -0.17 -3.14
N GLN A 29 14.96 1.14 -3.37
CA GLN A 29 14.00 2.08 -2.82
C GLN A 29 12.72 1.97 -3.63
N ALA A 30 11.58 1.90 -2.94
CA ALA A 30 10.27 1.99 -3.59
C ALA A 30 10.15 3.35 -4.29
N ALA A 31 9.56 3.37 -5.48
CA ALA A 31 9.30 4.58 -6.22
C ALA A 31 8.12 5.34 -5.62
N ASP A 32 8.29 6.66 -5.46
CA ASP A 32 7.19 7.51 -4.99
C ASP A 32 6.06 7.60 -6.04
N PRO A 33 4.79 7.73 -5.62
CA PRO A 33 3.68 7.99 -6.53
C PRO A 33 3.88 9.29 -7.31
N VAL A 34 3.58 9.25 -8.61
CA VAL A 34 3.66 10.41 -9.50
C VAL A 34 2.26 10.83 -9.93
N VAL A 35 1.83 12.02 -9.49
CA VAL A 35 0.59 12.68 -9.93
C VAL A 35 0.87 13.54 -11.16
N SER A 36 0.01 13.44 -12.17
CA SER A 36 0.14 14.21 -13.43
C SER A 36 -1.23 14.56 -14.02
N ASN A 37 -1.22 15.38 -15.08
CA ASN A 37 -2.43 15.77 -15.83
C ASN A 37 -3.58 16.29 -14.95
N VAL A 38 -3.24 17.05 -13.90
CA VAL A 38 -4.23 17.66 -13.01
C VAL A 38 -4.98 18.76 -13.74
N SER A 39 -6.29 18.66 -13.81
CA SER A 39 -7.18 19.71 -14.30
C SER A 39 -8.39 19.86 -13.41
N ALA A 40 -8.96 21.07 -13.36
CA ALA A 40 -10.16 21.35 -12.59
C ALA A 40 -11.16 22.17 -13.40
N THR A 41 -12.45 21.93 -13.21
CA THR A 41 -13.53 22.65 -13.89
C THR A 41 -14.72 22.79 -12.96
N GLN A 42 -15.22 24.03 -12.80
CA GLN A 42 -16.44 24.26 -12.05
C GLN A 42 -17.65 23.79 -12.86
N ARG A 43 -18.57 23.06 -12.22
CA ARG A 43 -19.85 22.70 -12.82
C ARG A 43 -20.74 23.93 -12.91
N ALA A 44 -21.10 24.32 -14.14
CA ALA A 44 -21.88 25.52 -14.43
C ALA A 44 -23.17 25.58 -13.59
N GLY A 45 -23.43 26.74 -12.97
CA GLY A 45 -24.61 26.96 -12.14
C GLY A 45 -24.57 26.29 -10.76
N THR A 46 -23.46 25.67 -10.37
CA THR A 46 -23.29 25.02 -9.06
C THR A 46 -22.02 25.50 -8.35
N LYS A 47 -21.84 25.09 -7.09
CA LYS A 47 -20.62 25.32 -6.31
C LYS A 47 -19.71 24.08 -6.28
N LEU A 48 -19.93 23.14 -7.19
CA LEU A 48 -19.13 21.93 -7.31
C LEU A 48 -18.00 22.13 -8.32
N VAL A 49 -16.81 21.64 -7.99
CA VAL A 49 -15.64 21.66 -8.87
C VAL A 49 -15.20 20.21 -9.12
N ASP A 50 -15.17 19.82 -10.39
CA ASP A 50 -14.63 18.55 -10.84
C ASP A 50 -13.13 18.69 -11.03
N ILE A 51 -12.35 17.83 -10.37
CA ILE A 51 -10.90 17.73 -10.48
C ILE A 51 -10.57 16.36 -11.06
N THR A 52 -9.76 16.33 -12.11
CA THR A 52 -9.28 15.10 -12.75
C THR A 52 -7.77 15.06 -12.76
N TYR A 53 -7.20 13.86 -12.61
CA TYR A 53 -5.74 13.66 -12.65
C TYR A 53 -5.41 12.21 -13.01
N ASP A 54 -4.15 11.98 -13.37
CA ASP A 54 -3.55 10.66 -13.52
C ASP A 54 -2.56 10.42 -12.38
N VAL A 55 -2.45 9.18 -11.92
CA VAL A 55 -1.45 8.80 -10.91
C VAL A 55 -0.81 7.47 -11.24
N THR A 56 0.52 7.41 -11.17
CA THR A 56 1.29 6.19 -11.40
C THR A 56 2.15 5.87 -10.20
N ASP A 57 2.13 4.61 -9.77
CA ASP A 57 3.03 4.05 -8.79
C ASP A 57 3.32 2.59 -9.22
N PRO A 58 4.58 2.22 -9.51
CA PRO A 58 4.91 0.87 -9.97
C PRO A 58 4.93 -0.16 -8.84
N ASP A 59 5.05 0.26 -7.58
CA ASP A 59 5.34 -0.59 -6.44
C ASP A 59 4.14 -0.71 -5.47
N SER A 60 3.18 0.21 -5.55
CA SER A 60 2.00 0.26 -4.68
C SER A 60 0.70 0.00 -5.45
N SER A 61 -0.15 -0.89 -4.92
CA SER A 61 -1.49 -1.16 -5.49
C SER A 61 -2.58 -0.21 -4.99
N SER A 62 -2.27 0.58 -3.95
CA SER A 62 -3.19 1.46 -3.24
C SER A 62 -2.43 2.70 -2.75
N LEU A 63 -3.07 3.87 -2.87
CA LEU A 63 -2.53 5.16 -2.47
C LEU A 63 -3.49 5.91 -1.54
N SER A 64 -2.97 6.86 -0.78
CA SER A 64 -3.76 7.89 -0.11
C SER A 64 -3.61 9.20 -0.87
N VAL A 65 -4.72 9.82 -1.22
CA VAL A 65 -4.79 11.04 -2.01
C VAL A 65 -5.44 12.14 -1.21
N SER A 66 -4.74 13.27 -1.14
CA SER A 66 -5.21 14.49 -0.49
C SER A 66 -5.18 15.66 -1.48
N VAL A 67 -6.00 16.68 -1.20
CA VAL A 67 -6.10 17.88 -2.02
C VAL A 67 -5.98 19.09 -1.12
N GLN A 68 -5.18 20.08 -1.55
CA GLN A 68 -5.16 21.40 -0.95
C GLN A 68 -5.59 22.43 -1.99
N VAL A 69 -6.26 23.50 -1.53
CA VAL A 69 -6.78 24.55 -2.39
C VAL A 69 -6.07 25.86 -2.08
N SER A 70 -5.66 26.55 -3.14
CA SER A 70 -5.11 27.90 -3.11
C SER A 70 -6.12 28.86 -3.72
N THR A 71 -6.24 30.05 -3.13
CA THR A 71 -7.08 31.15 -3.62
C THR A 71 -6.26 32.30 -4.22
N ASN A 72 -4.93 32.16 -4.26
CA ASN A 72 -3.96 33.20 -4.60
C ASN A 72 -2.92 32.73 -5.64
N ASN A 73 -3.38 32.03 -6.67
CA ASN A 73 -2.55 31.60 -7.81
C ASN A 73 -1.44 30.61 -7.42
N GLY A 74 -1.73 29.70 -6.48
CA GLY A 74 -0.81 28.66 -6.03
C GLY A 74 0.30 29.15 -5.10
N VAL A 75 0.26 30.40 -4.64
CA VAL A 75 1.28 30.98 -3.75
C VAL A 75 1.19 30.35 -2.36
N THR A 76 0.00 30.26 -1.78
CA THR A 76 -0.28 29.54 -0.54
C THR A 76 -1.51 28.66 -0.66
N TYR A 77 -1.58 27.63 0.17
CA TYR A 77 -2.64 26.61 0.16
C TYR A 77 -3.34 26.57 1.52
N ASP A 78 -3.79 27.75 1.98
CA ASP A 78 -4.29 27.95 3.34
C ASP A 78 -5.82 27.81 3.45
N LEU A 79 -6.53 27.60 2.33
CA LEU A 79 -7.97 27.39 2.37
C LEU A 79 -8.26 26.05 3.07
N PRO A 80 -9.02 26.02 4.18
CA PRO A 80 -9.35 24.80 4.90
C PRO A 80 -10.45 24.01 4.18
N ALA A 81 -10.22 23.64 2.93
CA ALA A 81 -11.12 22.81 2.14
C ALA A 81 -11.09 21.36 2.64
N SER A 82 -12.26 20.76 2.81
CA SER A 82 -12.43 19.40 3.37
C SER A 82 -13.56 18.61 2.71
N SER A 83 -14.46 19.27 2.00
CA SER A 83 -15.64 18.67 1.38
C SER A 83 -15.30 18.07 0.01
N PHE A 84 -14.41 17.07 0.00
CA PHE A 84 -14.01 16.33 -1.19
C PHE A 84 -14.65 14.94 -1.25
N SER A 85 -14.94 14.47 -2.46
CA SER A 85 -15.50 13.15 -2.72
C SER A 85 -15.03 12.60 -4.07
N GLY A 86 -15.40 11.37 -4.40
CA GLY A 86 -15.06 10.72 -5.68
C GLY A 86 -14.06 9.58 -5.53
N SER A 87 -14.00 8.71 -6.53
CA SER A 87 -13.18 7.49 -6.50
C SER A 87 -11.67 7.76 -6.56
N GLY A 88 -11.28 8.99 -6.90
CA GLY A 88 -9.89 9.45 -6.91
C GLY A 88 -9.45 10.17 -5.63
N TYR A 89 -10.24 10.14 -4.55
CA TYR A 89 -9.93 10.88 -3.32
C TYR A 89 -9.88 9.98 -2.09
N GLY A 90 -9.04 10.34 -1.12
CA GLY A 90 -8.96 9.67 0.17
C GLY A 90 -8.06 8.44 0.13
N ASN A 91 -8.39 7.44 0.94
CA ASN A 91 -7.60 6.22 1.06
C ASN A 91 -8.04 5.17 0.03
N ALA A 92 -7.14 4.25 -0.30
CA ALA A 92 -7.41 3.15 -1.22
C ALA A 92 -7.65 3.56 -2.68
N VAL A 93 -6.99 4.64 -3.13
CA VAL A 93 -6.99 5.01 -4.55
C VAL A 93 -6.03 4.11 -5.30
N THR A 94 -6.54 3.34 -6.25
CA THR A 94 -5.69 2.54 -7.14
C THR A 94 -4.96 3.45 -8.14
N PRO A 95 -3.70 3.18 -8.51
CA PRO A 95 -3.05 3.87 -9.62
C PRO A 95 -3.85 3.78 -10.94
N GLY A 96 -3.61 4.72 -11.85
CA GLY A 96 -4.21 4.75 -13.18
C GLY A 96 -4.60 6.15 -13.65
N THR A 97 -5.23 6.21 -14.82
CA THR A 97 -5.61 7.47 -15.48
C THR A 97 -7.05 7.88 -15.18
N GLY A 98 -7.35 9.17 -15.31
CA GLY A 98 -8.71 9.71 -15.25
C GLY A 98 -9.37 9.59 -13.87
N LYS A 99 -8.58 9.68 -12.81
CA LYS A 99 -9.10 9.72 -11.44
C LYS A 99 -9.93 10.98 -11.26
N GLN A 100 -11.04 10.87 -10.55
CA GLN A 100 -12.01 11.96 -10.37
C GLN A 100 -12.19 12.30 -8.90
N ILE A 101 -12.12 13.59 -8.60
CA ILE A 101 -12.43 14.18 -7.31
C ILE A 101 -13.46 15.29 -7.53
N VAL A 102 -14.44 15.38 -6.67
CA VAL A 102 -15.40 16.50 -6.63
C VAL A 102 -15.17 17.27 -5.35
N TRP A 103 -14.92 18.57 -5.48
CA TRP A 103 -14.90 19.48 -4.35
C TRP A 103 -16.22 20.25 -4.26
N ASP A 104 -16.83 20.26 -3.08
CA ASP A 104 -17.96 21.13 -2.76
C ASP A 104 -17.46 22.45 -2.14
N ALA A 105 -17.21 23.43 -3.02
CA ALA A 105 -16.82 24.77 -2.58
C ALA A 105 -17.95 25.49 -1.85
N GLY A 106 -19.20 25.09 -2.03
CA GLY A 106 -20.35 25.66 -1.34
C GLY A 106 -20.43 25.23 0.13
N ALA A 107 -19.90 24.06 0.46
CA ALA A 107 -19.78 23.61 1.85
C ALA A 107 -18.60 24.29 2.58
N ASP A 108 -17.45 24.43 1.90
CA ASP A 108 -16.22 24.90 2.54
C ASP A 108 -15.99 26.41 2.46
N TRP A 109 -16.48 27.08 1.40
CA TRP A 109 -16.09 28.43 1.06
C TRP A 109 -17.23 29.26 0.46
N ASP A 110 -18.42 29.16 1.08
CA ASP A 110 -19.60 29.82 0.55
C ASP A 110 -19.52 31.35 0.56
N GLY A 111 -20.18 31.98 -0.42
CA GLY A 111 -20.26 33.43 -0.57
C GLY A 111 -18.96 34.10 -1.03
N GLN A 112 -17.93 33.31 -1.35
CA GLN A 112 -16.64 33.78 -1.82
C GLN A 112 -16.44 33.46 -3.31
N TYR A 113 -15.57 34.24 -3.95
CA TYR A 113 -15.20 34.06 -5.36
C TYR A 113 -13.74 34.43 -5.58
N SER A 114 -13.04 33.65 -6.41
CA SER A 114 -11.70 33.97 -6.92
C SER A 114 -11.51 33.34 -8.29
N ASP A 115 -10.86 34.08 -9.19
CA ASP A 115 -10.38 33.59 -10.49
C ASP A 115 -8.96 33.01 -10.41
N LYS A 116 -8.37 32.96 -9.21
CA LYS A 116 -7.01 32.51 -8.93
C LYS A 116 -6.98 31.21 -8.13
N ILE A 117 -7.96 30.34 -8.36
CA ILE A 117 -8.07 29.05 -7.68
C ILE A 117 -7.08 28.05 -8.29
N TRP A 118 -6.28 27.42 -7.42
CA TRP A 118 -5.35 26.36 -7.80
C TRP A 118 -5.50 25.16 -6.86
N PHE A 119 -5.33 23.96 -7.41
CA PHE A 119 -5.42 22.71 -6.67
C PHE A 119 -4.05 22.04 -6.66
N LYS A 120 -3.65 21.55 -5.48
CA LYS A 120 -2.49 20.67 -5.33
C LYS A 120 -3.00 19.32 -4.87
N VAL A 121 -2.84 18.33 -5.73
CA VAL A 121 -3.18 16.94 -5.47
C VAL A 121 -1.91 16.21 -5.05
N THR A 122 -1.92 15.57 -3.90
CA THR A 122 -0.79 14.81 -3.36
C THR A 122 -1.21 13.36 -3.21
N ALA A 123 -0.47 12.45 -3.84
CA ALA A 123 -0.59 11.02 -3.59
C ALA A 123 0.60 10.55 -2.76
N VAL A 124 0.33 9.71 -1.77
CA VAL A 124 1.35 9.05 -0.96
C VAL A 124 1.09 7.55 -0.97
N ASP A 125 2.15 6.76 -0.91
CA ASP A 125 2.04 5.32 -0.71
C ASP A 125 1.22 5.07 0.55
N THR A 126 0.21 4.21 0.42
CA THR A 126 -0.41 3.65 1.62
C THR A 126 0.32 2.38 1.98
N VAL A 127 1.02 2.43 3.12
CA VAL A 127 1.40 1.22 3.87
C VAL A 127 0.13 0.50 4.30
N THR A 128 -0.43 -0.28 3.38
CA THR A 128 -1.56 -1.14 3.66
C THR A 128 -1.01 -2.40 4.29
N SER A 129 -1.38 -2.63 5.55
CA SER A 129 -1.19 -3.93 6.17
C SER A 129 -2.25 -4.88 5.60
N ASP A 130 -1.85 -5.64 4.59
CA ASP A 130 -2.68 -6.67 3.97
C ASP A 130 -2.91 -7.87 4.89
N TYR A 131 -2.04 -8.06 5.88
CA TYR A 131 -2.15 -9.15 6.83
C TYR A 131 -1.99 -8.66 8.27
N LEU A 132 -2.79 -9.24 9.15
CA LEU A 132 -2.64 -9.17 10.59
C LEU A 132 -2.21 -10.55 11.09
N VAL A 133 -1.12 -10.59 11.84
CA VAL A 133 -0.52 -11.81 12.35
C VAL A 133 -0.62 -11.79 13.87
N ILE A 134 -1.27 -12.80 14.44
CA ILE A 134 -1.37 -13.00 15.88
C ILE A 134 -0.45 -14.15 16.24
N ASP A 135 0.53 -13.91 17.10
CA ASP A 135 1.44 -14.94 17.59
C ASP A 135 0.82 -15.68 18.78
N VAL A 136 0.43 -16.94 18.55
CA VAL A 136 -0.24 -17.80 19.51
C VAL A 136 0.70 -18.85 20.14
N SER A 137 2.02 -18.71 19.94
CA SER A 137 3.04 -19.62 20.50
C SER A 137 3.01 -19.71 22.04
N GLY A 138 2.43 -18.71 22.72
CA GLY A 138 2.24 -18.71 24.17
C GLY A 138 1.26 -19.78 24.69
N GLY A 139 0.50 -20.42 23.81
CA GLY A 139 -0.46 -21.48 24.16
C GLY A 139 -1.68 -20.98 24.94
N SER A 140 -2.62 -21.88 25.23
CA SER A 140 -3.94 -21.54 25.80
C SER A 140 -3.93 -20.88 27.19
N SER A 141 -2.79 -20.91 27.88
CA SER A 141 -2.60 -20.29 29.20
C SER A 141 -1.99 -18.88 29.11
N ALA A 142 -1.68 -18.39 27.91
CA ALA A 142 -1.16 -17.05 27.71
C ALA A 142 -2.19 -15.99 28.12
N SER A 143 -1.75 -14.98 28.87
CA SER A 143 -2.59 -13.85 29.26
C SER A 143 -2.86 -12.87 28.12
N SER A 144 -2.02 -12.89 27.08
CA SER A 144 -2.15 -12.08 25.87
C SER A 144 -1.31 -12.66 24.74
N TYR A 145 -1.65 -12.30 23.50
CA TYR A 145 -0.93 -12.67 22.30
C TYR A 145 -0.40 -11.43 21.60
N SER A 146 0.79 -11.54 21.03
CA SER A 146 1.40 -10.42 20.29
C SER A 146 0.74 -10.29 18.92
N VAL A 147 0.51 -9.05 18.48
CA VAL A 147 -0.10 -8.76 17.17
C VAL A 147 0.89 -7.95 16.34
N SER A 148 1.11 -8.37 15.10
CA SER A 148 1.93 -7.69 14.10
C SER A 148 1.21 -7.60 12.77
N THR A 149 1.77 -6.84 11.82
CA THR A 149 1.19 -6.67 10.49
C THR A 149 2.22 -6.94 9.40
N LEU A 150 1.74 -7.42 8.25
CA LEU A 150 2.54 -7.59 7.04
C LEU A 150 1.83 -6.94 5.85
N ASN A 151 2.60 -6.33 4.97
CA ASN A 151 2.08 -5.70 3.75
C ASN A 151 2.06 -6.69 2.56
N SER A 152 2.70 -7.86 2.70
CA SER A 152 2.76 -8.89 1.67
C SER A 152 2.99 -10.27 2.30
N VAL A 153 2.85 -11.32 1.50
CA VAL A 153 3.20 -12.69 1.92
C VAL A 153 4.72 -12.73 2.20
N PRO A 154 5.17 -13.30 3.34
CA PRO A 154 6.59 -13.44 3.64
C PRO A 154 7.39 -14.14 2.54
N VAL A 155 8.68 -13.80 2.41
CA VAL A 155 9.60 -14.48 1.49
C VAL A 155 9.65 -15.97 1.86
N GLY A 156 9.36 -16.84 0.89
CA GLY A 156 9.22 -18.28 1.13
C GLY A 156 7.80 -18.74 1.48
N GLY A 157 6.82 -17.83 1.50
CA GLY A 157 5.41 -18.14 1.76
C GLY A 157 5.09 -18.28 3.24
N TRP A 158 3.93 -18.87 3.53
CA TRP A 158 3.54 -19.24 4.89
C TRP A 158 4.28 -20.51 5.30
N THR A 159 5.43 -20.32 5.96
CA THR A 159 6.23 -21.42 6.52
C THR A 159 5.47 -22.13 7.65
N GLU A 160 5.98 -23.26 8.12
CA GLU A 160 5.34 -24.02 9.21
C GLU A 160 5.13 -23.15 10.47
N GLU A 161 6.05 -22.23 10.77
CA GLU A 161 5.90 -21.24 11.85
C GLU A 161 4.57 -20.46 11.77
N TYR A 162 4.15 -20.07 10.55
CA TYR A 162 2.88 -19.35 10.34
C TYR A 162 1.65 -20.26 10.37
N LYS A 163 1.83 -21.58 10.24
CA LYS A 163 0.73 -22.55 10.23
C LYS A 163 0.47 -23.15 11.61
N THR A 164 1.50 -23.25 12.45
CA THR A 164 1.41 -23.88 13.78
C THR A 164 1.19 -22.85 14.88
N ASP A 165 1.94 -21.76 14.85
CA ASP A 165 2.08 -20.86 15.99
C ASP A 165 1.53 -19.46 15.73
N LYS A 166 0.95 -19.22 14.55
CA LYS A 166 0.38 -17.91 14.20
C LYS A 166 -0.99 -18.05 13.56
N ILE A 167 -1.84 -17.05 13.81
CA ILE A 167 -3.08 -16.84 13.08
C ILE A 167 -2.86 -15.68 12.13
N VAL A 168 -3.00 -15.94 10.83
CA VAL A 168 -2.85 -14.94 9.77
C VAL A 168 -4.22 -14.57 9.25
N LEU A 169 -4.59 -13.29 9.40
CA LEU A 169 -5.82 -12.72 8.86
C LEU A 169 -5.46 -11.83 7.69
N ARG A 170 -6.10 -12.03 6.54
CA ARG A 170 -5.95 -11.14 5.38
C ARG A 170 -7.01 -10.04 5.43
N ARG A 171 -6.58 -8.80 5.22
CA ARG A 171 -7.48 -7.66 5.02
C ARG A 171 -8.33 -7.90 3.77
N ILE A 172 -9.65 -7.81 3.92
CA ILE A 172 -10.59 -7.78 2.81
C ILE A 172 -10.94 -6.31 2.56
N PRO A 173 -10.65 -5.75 1.37
CA PRO A 173 -11.06 -4.39 1.04
C PRO A 173 -12.57 -4.20 1.15
N ALA A 174 -13.00 -2.96 1.39
CA ALA A 174 -14.41 -2.59 1.29
C ALA A 174 -14.96 -3.02 -0.08
N GLY A 175 -16.18 -3.51 -0.10
CA GLY A 175 -16.74 -4.15 -1.27
C GLY A 175 -18.05 -4.86 -1.00
N THR A 176 -18.67 -5.33 -2.07
CA THR A 176 -19.90 -6.10 -2.03
C THR A 176 -19.58 -7.56 -2.33
N PHE A 177 -19.95 -8.44 -1.41
CA PHE A 177 -19.64 -9.86 -1.46
C PHE A 177 -20.92 -10.67 -1.39
N ILE A 178 -20.95 -11.81 -2.06
CA ILE A 178 -22.05 -12.78 -1.92
C ILE A 178 -21.63 -13.79 -0.85
N MET A 179 -22.40 -13.85 0.23
CA MET A 179 -22.27 -14.87 1.27
C MET A 179 -23.37 -15.92 1.13
N GLY A 180 -23.07 -17.17 1.47
CA GLY A 180 -23.96 -18.32 1.30
C GLY A 180 -23.52 -19.25 0.16
N SER A 181 -24.02 -20.49 0.19
CA SER A 181 -23.65 -21.53 -0.76
C SER A 181 -24.05 -21.17 -2.21
N PRO A 182 -23.13 -21.28 -3.19
CA PRO A 182 -23.50 -21.12 -4.59
C PRO A 182 -24.41 -22.25 -5.05
N THR A 183 -25.25 -21.97 -6.06
CA THR A 183 -26.28 -22.90 -6.57
C THR A 183 -25.75 -24.25 -7.06
N GLY A 184 -24.46 -24.34 -7.37
CA GLY A 184 -23.78 -25.57 -7.80
C GLY A 184 -22.95 -26.27 -6.70
N GLU A 185 -23.01 -25.82 -5.44
CA GLU A 185 -22.28 -26.49 -4.36
C GLU A 185 -22.90 -27.87 -4.06
N LEU A 186 -22.05 -28.89 -4.02
CA LEU A 186 -22.47 -30.24 -3.68
C LEU A 186 -22.97 -30.27 -2.22
N GLY A 187 -24.21 -30.71 -2.02
CA GLY A 187 -24.82 -30.75 -0.68
C GLY A 187 -25.60 -29.49 -0.30
N ARG A 188 -25.71 -28.51 -1.20
CA ARG A 188 -26.59 -27.35 -1.02
C ARG A 188 -28.06 -27.77 -0.89
N ASP A 189 -28.72 -27.26 0.14
CA ASP A 189 -30.16 -27.39 0.30
C ASP A 189 -30.92 -26.33 -0.52
N ALA A 190 -32.15 -26.65 -0.95
CA ALA A 190 -32.96 -25.72 -1.72
C ALA A 190 -33.36 -24.45 -0.94
N ALA A 191 -33.38 -24.51 0.39
CA ALA A 191 -33.68 -23.39 1.28
C ALA A 191 -32.48 -22.47 1.56
N GLU A 192 -31.27 -22.82 1.12
CA GLU A 192 -30.09 -21.96 1.32
C GLU A 192 -30.12 -20.77 0.36
N THR A 193 -30.23 -19.57 0.94
CA THR A 193 -30.23 -18.30 0.20
C THR A 193 -28.85 -17.66 0.20
N GLN A 194 -28.49 -17.08 -0.94
CA GLN A 194 -27.34 -16.19 -1.02
C GLN A 194 -27.73 -14.79 -0.58
N HIS A 195 -26.83 -14.14 0.16
CA HIS A 195 -27.01 -12.80 0.69
C HIS A 195 -25.90 -11.89 0.20
N GLN A 196 -26.28 -10.71 -0.26
CA GLN A 196 -25.33 -9.66 -0.59
C GLN A 196 -24.92 -8.93 0.69
N VAL A 197 -23.62 -8.91 0.98
CA VAL A 197 -23.03 -8.27 2.16
C VAL A 197 -22.07 -7.19 1.69
N THR A 198 -22.27 -5.97 2.18
CA THR A 198 -21.39 -4.84 1.90
C THR A 198 -20.51 -4.58 3.11
N LEU A 199 -19.20 -4.59 2.88
CA LEU A 199 -18.20 -4.09 3.83
C LEU A 199 -17.89 -2.65 3.43
N SER A 200 -18.13 -1.70 4.33
CA SER A 200 -17.92 -0.26 4.14
C SER A 200 -16.85 0.27 5.08
#